data_AF-A0A5J5GNT1-F1
#
_entry.id   AF-A0A5J5GNT1-F1
#
_cell.length_a   1.000
_cell.length_b   1.000
_cell.length_c   1.000
_cell.angle_alpha   90.00
_cell.angle_beta   90.00
_cell.angle_gamma   90.00
#
_symmetry.space_group_name_H-M   'P 1'
#
loop_
_entity.id
_entity.type
_entity.pdbx_description
1 polymer ?
#
loop_
_entity_poly.entity_id
_entity_poly.type
_entity_poly.pdbx_seq_one_letter_code
_entity_poly.pdbx_strand_id
1 'polypeptide(L)'
;MTTANSASAGASTKKTVVIRNKGALRIESLIVLALLVVVMSFASPFFFTLPNIFNVILATSTIGILALGATFVIGSAGIDLSVGSLLAFAGVVGAFSVAALGLPWWVAIFAALAAGTFAGWINGLVITYGHVPAFVVTLGMMGVARGVALLITDGQAIYGLPEPLIWLGQGRPFGIPVPAIVFLVMAVVLHLLLSYTRFGRHTLIIGDNERGARAMGVPVRSLRIKIYMLSGLMAGLAGLLTTARVNAGDPTAGMTFELSAITAAIIGGTNLFGGRATILGTVIGALIMGVLQNGLNLLAIPSFWQEISIGVVLVAAVWLDQFAKRQKE
;
A
#
# COMPACT_ATOMS: atom_id res chain seq x y z
N MET A 1 -41.50 -57.50 3.42
CA MET A 1 -42.36 -56.31 3.62
C MET A 1 -41.76 -55.51 4.77
N THR A 2 -40.93 -54.52 4.46
CA THR A 2 -41.25 -53.06 4.44
C THR A 2 -41.49 -52.51 5.86
N THR A 3 -40.51 -51.77 6.41
CA THR A 3 -40.47 -50.27 6.54
C THR A 3 -40.73 -49.89 8.00
N ALA A 4 -40.13 -48.88 8.62
CA ALA A 4 -39.11 -47.91 8.26
C ALA A 4 -38.54 -47.36 9.58
N ASN A 5 -37.23 -47.17 9.61
CA ASN A 5 -36.52 -46.50 10.69
C ASN A 5 -36.62 -45.00 10.43
N SER A 6 -37.45 -44.26 11.18
CA SER A 6 -37.58 -42.81 11.01
C SER A 6 -36.43 -42.11 11.73
N ALA A 7 -35.35 -41.85 10.99
CA ALA A 7 -34.26 -41.00 11.41
C ALA A 7 -34.74 -39.55 11.57
N SER A 8 -34.66 -39.02 12.78
CA SER A 8 -34.81 -37.60 13.07
C SER A 8 -33.68 -36.82 12.41
N ALA A 9 -33.99 -36.15 11.30
CA ALA A 9 -33.08 -35.24 10.63
C ALA A 9 -32.75 -34.06 11.55
N GLY A 10 -31.56 -34.09 12.14
CA GLY A 10 -30.99 -32.98 12.89
C GLY A 10 -30.82 -31.77 11.97
N ALA A 11 -31.56 -30.70 12.27
CA ALA A 11 -31.38 -29.39 11.65
C ALA A 11 -29.97 -28.86 11.99
N SER A 12 -29.02 -29.07 11.08
CA SER A 12 -27.69 -28.47 11.12
C SER A 12 -27.82 -26.94 11.10
N THR A 13 -27.70 -26.34 12.29
CA THR A 13 -27.68 -24.90 12.49
C THR A 13 -26.42 -24.37 11.81
N LYS A 14 -26.55 -23.69 10.66
CA LYS A 14 -25.46 -22.94 10.04
C LYS A 14 -25.01 -21.82 10.99
N LYS A 15 -24.10 -22.15 11.91
CA LYS A 15 -23.38 -21.14 12.71
C LYS A 15 -22.56 -20.32 11.72
N THR A 16 -23.02 -19.10 11.43
CA THR A 16 -22.21 -18.10 10.74
C THR A 16 -21.03 -17.83 11.67
N VAL A 17 -19.88 -18.42 11.37
CA VAL A 17 -18.64 -18.16 12.11
C VAL A 17 -18.26 -16.72 11.82
N VAL A 18 -18.66 -15.82 12.72
CA VAL A 18 -18.19 -14.44 12.75
C VAL A 18 -16.74 -14.51 13.21
N ILE A 19 -15.80 -14.63 12.26
CA ILE A 19 -14.38 -14.44 12.55
C ILE A 19 -14.21 -12.98 12.96
N ARG A 20 -14.19 -12.74 14.27
CA ARG A 20 -13.90 -11.44 14.88
C ARG A 20 -12.49 -11.05 14.44
N ASN A 21 -12.39 -10.01 13.62
CA ASN A 21 -11.13 -9.51 13.08
C ASN A 21 -10.19 -9.18 14.25
N LYS A 22 -9.19 -10.03 14.53
CA LYS A 22 -8.17 -9.80 15.59
C LYS A 22 -7.06 -8.85 15.11
N GLY A 23 -7.36 -7.95 14.18
CA GLY A 23 -6.48 -6.84 13.82
C GLY A 23 -6.57 -5.69 14.82
N ALA A 24 -6.31 -5.97 16.11
CA ALA A 24 -6.24 -4.91 17.11
C ALA A 24 -5.03 -4.01 16.83
N LEU A 25 -5.20 -2.71 17.05
CA LEU A 25 -4.09 -1.75 17.09
C LEU A 25 -3.01 -2.27 18.04
N ARG A 26 -1.81 -2.46 17.53
CA ARG A 26 -0.65 -2.89 18.32
C ARG A 26 -0.16 -1.70 19.14
N ILE A 27 -0.30 -1.75 20.45
CA ILE A 27 0.19 -0.70 21.38
C ILE A 27 1.68 -0.45 21.14
N GLU A 28 2.42 -1.49 20.75
CA GLU A 28 3.83 -1.43 20.39
C GLU A 28 4.09 -0.42 19.26
N SER A 29 3.24 -0.37 18.24
CA SER A 29 3.38 0.59 17.14
C SER A 29 3.15 2.05 17.59
N LEU A 30 2.24 2.27 18.54
CA LEU A 30 2.01 3.59 19.13
C LEU A 30 3.20 4.03 20.00
N ILE A 31 3.80 3.10 20.75
CA ILE A 31 5.00 3.37 21.55
C ILE A 31 6.17 3.74 20.63
N VAL A 32 6.38 3.00 19.53
CA VAL A 32 7.43 3.32 18.55
C VAL A 32 7.21 4.69 17.92
N LEU A 33 5.97 5.02 17.54
CA LEU A 33 5.65 6.34 17.00
C LEU A 33 5.90 7.45 18.03
N ALA A 34 5.44 7.28 19.27
CA ALA A 34 5.66 8.24 20.35
C ALA A 34 7.15 8.46 20.62
N LEU A 35 7.94 7.38 20.68
CA LEU A 35 9.38 7.44 20.86
C LEU A 35 10.06 8.21 19.72
N LEU A 36 9.70 7.93 18.47
CA LEU A 36 10.23 8.64 17.30
C LEU A 36 9.91 10.14 17.35
N VAL A 37 8.67 10.50 17.69
CA VAL A 37 8.24 11.90 17.84
C VAL A 37 9.06 12.61 18.93
N VAL A 38 9.24 11.96 20.08
CA VAL A 38 10.06 12.50 21.18
C VAL A 38 11.50 12.70 20.73
N VAL A 39 12.15 11.68 20.16
CA VAL A 39 13.54 11.77 19.69
C VAL A 39 13.69 12.90 18.67
N MET A 40 12.81 12.99 17.68
CA MET A 40 12.90 14.01 16.64
C MET A 40 12.63 15.42 17.17
N SER A 41 11.78 15.56 18.19
CA SER A 41 11.53 16.86 18.84
C SER A 41 12.76 17.44 19.54
N PHE A 42 13.62 16.58 20.08
CA PHE A 42 14.89 17.00 20.68
C PHE A 42 16.01 17.11 19.65
N ALA A 43 15.95 16.32 18.58
CA ALA A 43 16.99 16.31 17.54
C ALA A 43 16.96 17.56 16.65
N SER A 44 15.78 18.18 16.45
CA SER A 44 15.67 19.38 15.62
C SER A 44 14.64 20.38 16.19
N PRO A 45 15.02 21.66 16.37
CA PRO A 45 14.08 22.70 16.78
C PRO A 45 12.99 22.97 15.73
N PHE A 46 13.22 22.55 14.48
CA PHE A 46 12.27 22.74 13.38
C PHE A 46 11.18 21.66 13.31
N PHE A 47 11.27 20.61 14.13
CA PHE A 47 10.44 19.43 14.00
C PHE A 47 8.93 19.74 14.11
N PHE A 48 8.54 20.56 15.08
CA PHE A 48 7.14 20.98 15.29
C PHE A 48 6.74 22.23 14.51
N THR A 49 7.57 22.71 13.58
CA THR A 49 7.18 23.83 12.73
C THR A 49 6.10 23.40 11.75
N LEU A 50 5.17 24.31 11.43
CA LEU A 50 4.07 24.03 10.52
C LEU A 50 4.54 23.54 9.12
N PRO A 51 5.59 24.10 8.51
CA PRO A 51 6.15 23.56 7.26
C PRO A 51 6.61 22.11 7.40
N ASN A 52 7.26 21.76 8.52
CA ASN A 52 7.72 20.39 8.74
C ASN A 52 6.55 19.42 8.97
N ILE A 53 5.55 19.83 9.74
CA ILE A 53 4.32 19.03 9.94
C ILE A 53 3.67 18.71 8.59
N PHE A 54 3.58 19.69 7.68
CA PHE A 54 3.08 19.43 6.32
C PHE A 54 3.96 18.47 5.53
N ASN A 55 5.29 18.57 5.65
CA ASN A 55 6.20 17.64 4.99
C ASN A 55 6.06 16.21 5.51
N VAL A 56 5.92 16.02 6.83
CA VAL A 56 5.62 14.72 7.45
C VAL A 56 4.30 14.17 6.89
N ILE A 57 3.23 14.97 6.92
CA ILE A 57 1.91 14.57 6.45
C ILE A 57 1.96 14.16 4.96
N LEU A 58 2.64 14.94 4.12
CA LEU A 58 2.78 14.64 2.69
C LEU A 58 3.57 13.35 2.47
N ALA A 59 4.69 13.14 3.17
CA ALA A 59 5.48 11.91 3.08
C ALA A 59 4.66 10.68 3.53
N THR A 60 3.99 10.80 4.68
CA THR A 60 3.06 9.78 5.19
C THR A 60 1.95 9.49 4.20
N SER A 61 1.41 10.48 3.51
CA SER A 61 0.30 10.29 2.57
C SER A 61 0.70 9.42 1.39
N THR A 62 1.85 9.71 0.76
CA THR A 62 2.34 8.94 -0.39
C THR A 62 2.67 7.49 0.01
N ILE A 63 3.44 7.30 1.08
CA ILE A 63 3.79 5.96 1.56
C ILE A 63 2.56 5.23 2.07
N GLY A 64 1.66 5.95 2.75
CA GLY A 64 0.44 5.42 3.32
C GLY A 64 -0.50 4.87 2.25
N ILE A 65 -0.71 5.57 1.14
CA ILE A 65 -1.52 5.07 0.03
C ILE A 65 -0.95 3.76 -0.51
N LEU A 66 0.36 3.68 -0.74
CA LEU A 66 1.02 2.44 -1.15
C LEU A 66 0.86 1.33 -0.10
N ALA A 67 1.06 1.66 1.18
CA ALA A 67 0.95 0.74 2.29
C ALA A 67 -0.47 0.17 2.42
N LEU A 68 -1.51 0.98 2.17
CA LEU A 68 -2.89 0.51 2.14
C LEU A 68 -3.10 -0.59 1.08
N GLY A 69 -2.50 -0.45 -0.10
CA GLY A 69 -2.48 -1.50 -1.13
C GLY A 69 -1.70 -2.74 -0.68
N ALA A 70 -0.50 -2.53 -0.13
CA ALA A 70 0.35 -3.59 0.41
C ALA A 70 -0.36 -4.40 1.50
N THR A 71 -1.20 -3.77 2.32
CA THR A 71 -1.97 -4.44 3.39
C THR A 71 -2.90 -5.53 2.84
N PHE A 72 -3.51 -5.35 1.67
CA PHE A 72 -4.33 -6.41 1.05
C PHE A 72 -3.47 -7.51 0.43
N VAL A 73 -2.37 -7.14 -0.23
CA VAL A 73 -1.45 -8.10 -0.84
C VAL A 73 -0.85 -9.01 0.24
N ILE A 74 -0.25 -8.41 1.26
CA ILE A 74 0.35 -9.13 2.39
C ILE A 74 -0.71 -9.88 3.18
N GLY A 75 -1.88 -9.28 3.43
CA GLY A 75 -3.00 -9.94 4.09
C GLY A 75 -3.47 -11.22 3.38
N SER A 76 -3.26 -11.32 2.07
CA SER A 76 -3.53 -12.52 1.26
C SER A 76 -2.36 -13.50 1.11
N ALA A 77 -1.28 -13.30 1.88
CA ALA A 77 0.00 -14.03 1.79
C ALA A 77 0.75 -13.81 0.45
N GLY A 78 0.56 -12.64 -0.18
CA GLY A 78 1.31 -12.19 -1.34
C GLY A 78 2.39 -11.17 -0.99
N ILE A 79 3.25 -10.85 -1.96
CA ILE A 79 4.22 -9.75 -1.87
C ILE A 79 4.20 -9.02 -3.22
N ASP A 80 4.14 -7.69 -3.18
CA ASP A 80 4.20 -6.84 -4.36
C ASP A 80 5.36 -5.85 -4.24
N LEU A 81 6.49 -6.18 -4.87
CA LEU A 81 7.68 -5.32 -4.92
C LEU A 81 7.59 -4.25 -6.02
N SER A 82 6.57 -4.31 -6.89
CA SER A 82 6.50 -3.41 -8.05
C SER A 82 5.97 -2.02 -7.72
N VAL A 83 5.34 -1.83 -6.56
CA VAL A 83 4.53 -0.63 -6.25
C VAL A 83 5.29 0.69 -6.36
N GLY A 84 6.59 0.73 -6.02
CA GLY A 84 7.43 1.92 -6.18
C GLY A 84 7.68 2.27 -7.66
N SER A 85 7.94 1.28 -8.51
CA SER A 85 8.06 1.48 -9.96
C SER A 85 6.72 1.74 -10.64
N LEU A 86 5.62 1.15 -10.15
CA LEU A 86 4.28 1.44 -10.65
C LEU A 86 3.84 2.87 -10.34
N LEU A 87 4.26 3.41 -9.19
CA LEU A 87 4.08 4.82 -8.84
C LEU A 87 4.73 5.73 -9.91
N ALA A 88 6.01 5.50 -10.24
CA ALA A 88 6.68 6.28 -11.27
C ALA A 88 6.06 6.10 -12.65
N PHE A 89 5.80 4.86 -13.06
CA PHE A 89 5.17 4.56 -14.34
C PHE A 89 3.83 5.27 -14.50
N ALA A 90 2.96 5.18 -13.49
CA ALA A 90 1.67 5.86 -13.52
C ALA A 90 1.79 7.39 -13.52
N GLY A 91 2.72 7.94 -12.74
CA GLY A 91 3.01 9.38 -12.72
C GLY A 91 3.51 9.89 -14.07
N VAL A 92 4.42 9.15 -14.70
CA VAL A 92 4.93 9.40 -16.06
C VAL A 92 3.81 9.33 -17.09
N VAL A 93 2.98 8.28 -17.08
CA VAL A 93 1.85 8.16 -18.01
C VAL A 93 0.88 9.33 -17.85
N GLY A 94 0.58 9.73 -16.61
CA GLY A 94 -0.24 10.90 -16.32
C GLY A 94 0.37 12.20 -16.87
N ALA A 95 1.64 12.47 -16.56
CA ALA A 95 2.37 13.65 -17.03
C ALA A 95 2.47 13.69 -18.56
N PHE A 96 2.85 12.57 -19.19
CA PHE A 96 2.98 12.42 -20.64
C PHE A 96 1.66 12.70 -21.36
N SER A 97 0.52 12.22 -20.81
CA SER A 97 -0.79 12.43 -21.42
C SER A 97 -1.15 13.91 -21.60
N VAL A 98 -0.67 14.79 -20.72
CA VAL A 98 -0.98 16.22 -20.80
C VAL A 98 0.16 16.99 -21.46
N ALA A 99 1.41 16.75 -21.04
CA ALA A 99 2.55 17.53 -21.52
C ALA A 99 2.96 17.18 -22.96
N ALA A 100 2.89 15.90 -23.34
CA ALA A 100 3.30 15.45 -24.67
C ALA A 100 2.12 15.30 -25.64
N LEU A 101 0.98 14.76 -25.16
CA LEU A 101 -0.20 14.55 -26.01
C LEU A 101 -1.19 15.73 -26.01
N GLY A 102 -1.00 16.73 -25.14
CA GLY A 102 -1.88 17.90 -25.05
C GLY A 102 -3.29 17.59 -24.56
N LEU A 103 -3.52 16.45 -23.91
CA LEU A 103 -4.85 16.06 -23.46
C LEU A 103 -5.30 16.87 -22.24
N PRO A 104 -6.61 16.98 -21.98
CA PRO A 104 -7.13 17.67 -20.80
C PRO A 104 -6.61 17.08 -19.48
N TRP A 105 -6.44 17.92 -18.46
CA TRP A 105 -5.88 17.53 -17.15
C TRP A 105 -6.59 16.34 -16.48
N TRP A 106 -7.90 16.18 -16.68
CA TRP A 106 -8.66 15.07 -16.10
C TRP A 106 -8.29 13.72 -16.73
N VAL A 107 -7.79 13.71 -17.98
CA VAL A 107 -7.29 12.50 -18.64
C VAL A 107 -6.06 11.96 -17.91
N ALA A 108 -5.18 12.82 -17.41
CA ALA A 108 -4.01 12.39 -16.63
C ALA A 108 -4.39 11.57 -15.41
N ILE A 109 -5.50 11.92 -14.74
CA ILE A 109 -6.01 11.19 -13.57
C ILE A 109 -6.39 9.77 -13.97
N PHE A 110 -7.22 9.62 -15.00
CA PHE A 110 -7.63 8.30 -15.46
C PHE A 110 -6.47 7.50 -16.04
N ALA A 111 -5.56 8.15 -16.78
CA ALA A 111 -4.39 7.50 -17.37
C ALA A 111 -3.44 6.96 -16.29
N ALA A 112 -3.14 7.74 -15.25
CA ALA A 112 -2.31 7.30 -14.13
C ALA A 112 -2.95 6.14 -13.36
N LEU A 113 -4.24 6.26 -13.01
CA LEU A 113 -4.96 5.19 -12.29
C LEU A 113 -5.09 3.92 -13.14
N ALA A 114 -5.38 4.05 -14.43
CA ALA A 114 -5.47 2.93 -15.36
C ALA A 114 -4.13 2.24 -15.56
N ALA A 115 -3.04 3.00 -15.72
CA ALA A 115 -1.69 2.45 -15.88
C ALA A 115 -1.27 1.58 -14.67
N GLY A 116 -1.44 2.09 -13.45
CA GLY A 116 -1.16 1.34 -12.23
C GLY A 116 -2.06 0.10 -12.10
N THR A 117 -3.37 0.26 -12.30
CA THR A 117 -4.35 -0.84 -12.20
C THR A 117 -4.09 -1.93 -13.24
N PHE A 118 -3.74 -1.54 -14.47
CA PHE A 118 -3.43 -2.46 -15.57
C PHE A 118 -2.18 -3.27 -15.29
N ALA A 119 -1.12 -2.64 -14.80
CA ALA A 119 0.08 -3.38 -14.38
C ALA A 119 -0.22 -4.33 -13.21
N GLY A 120 -1.03 -3.89 -12.23
CA GLY A 120 -1.53 -4.74 -11.15
C GLY A 120 -2.38 -5.91 -11.65
N TRP A 121 -3.18 -5.70 -12.70
CA TRP A 121 -3.93 -6.75 -13.37
C TRP A 121 -3.01 -7.78 -14.04
N ILE A 122 -1.96 -7.34 -14.74
CA ILE A 122 -0.93 -8.22 -15.33
C ILE A 122 -0.27 -9.07 -14.23
N ASN A 123 0.19 -8.43 -13.15
CA ASN A 123 0.76 -9.15 -12.00
C ASN A 123 -0.22 -10.21 -11.49
N GLY A 124 -1.45 -9.81 -11.23
CA GLY A 124 -2.51 -10.70 -10.77
C GLY A 124 -2.75 -11.88 -11.70
N LEU A 125 -2.78 -11.66 -13.02
CA LEU A 125 -2.98 -12.70 -14.02
C LEU A 125 -1.82 -13.69 -14.06
N VAL A 126 -0.59 -13.21 -14.15
CA VAL A 126 0.60 -14.08 -14.27
C VAL A 126 0.77 -14.91 -13.00
N ILE A 127 0.57 -14.32 -11.82
CA ILE A 127 0.62 -15.04 -10.54
C ILE A 127 -0.48 -16.11 -10.48
N THR A 128 -1.69 -15.79 -10.95
CA THR A 128 -2.86 -16.65 -10.79
C THR A 128 -2.91 -17.80 -11.80
N TYR A 129 -2.66 -17.51 -13.08
CA TYR A 129 -2.78 -18.48 -14.17
C TYR A 129 -1.43 -19.04 -14.60
N GLY A 130 -0.36 -18.24 -14.50
CA GLY A 130 1.01 -18.70 -14.75
C GLY A 130 1.59 -19.53 -13.60
N HIS A 131 0.93 -19.56 -12.43
CA HIS A 131 1.41 -20.26 -11.23
C HIS A 131 2.83 -19.86 -10.80
N VAL A 132 3.24 -18.64 -11.16
CA VAL A 132 4.55 -18.07 -10.80
C VAL A 132 4.45 -17.44 -9.41
N PRO A 133 5.44 -17.64 -8.51
CA PRO A 133 5.45 -16.98 -7.22
C PRO A 133 5.34 -15.45 -7.32
N ALA A 134 4.54 -14.84 -6.43
CA ALA A 134 4.24 -13.41 -6.44
C ALA A 134 5.47 -12.50 -6.43
N PHE A 135 6.47 -12.86 -5.63
CA PHE A 135 7.70 -12.08 -5.53
C PHE A 135 8.45 -12.01 -6.87
N VAL A 136 8.48 -13.10 -7.65
CA VAL A 136 9.18 -13.15 -8.96
C VAL A 136 8.47 -12.24 -9.96
N VAL A 137 7.14 -12.38 -10.05
CA VAL A 137 6.33 -11.60 -11.01
C VAL A 137 6.44 -10.11 -10.69
N THR A 138 6.29 -9.73 -9.42
CA THR A 138 6.29 -8.32 -9.02
C THR A 138 7.70 -7.72 -9.07
N LEU A 139 8.76 -8.48 -8.78
CA LEU A 139 10.14 -8.05 -9.03
C LEU A 139 10.41 -7.83 -10.53
N GLY A 140 9.92 -8.74 -11.39
CA GLY A 140 9.99 -8.56 -12.84
C GLY A 140 9.24 -7.31 -13.31
N MET A 141 8.00 -7.13 -12.84
CA MET A 141 7.19 -5.95 -13.14
C MET A 141 7.82 -4.65 -12.62
N MET A 142 8.55 -4.69 -11.50
CA MET A 142 9.32 -3.55 -11.00
C MET A 142 10.32 -3.05 -12.06
N GLY A 143 11.04 -3.97 -12.71
CA GLY A 143 11.96 -3.65 -13.80
C GLY A 143 11.25 -3.19 -15.07
N VAL A 144 10.18 -3.89 -15.48
CA VAL A 144 9.39 -3.52 -16.67
C VAL A 144 8.77 -2.12 -16.51
N ALA A 145 8.09 -1.85 -15.41
CA ALA A 145 7.43 -0.56 -15.17
C ALA A 145 8.45 0.59 -15.16
N ARG A 146 9.59 0.39 -14.49
CA ARG A 146 10.67 1.39 -14.46
C ARG A 146 11.28 1.62 -15.85
N GLY A 147 11.56 0.54 -16.58
CA GLY A 147 12.12 0.61 -17.93
C GLY A 147 11.17 1.29 -18.91
N VAL A 148 9.88 0.97 -18.86
CA VAL A 148 8.84 1.63 -19.67
C VAL A 148 8.70 3.10 -19.28
N ALA A 149 8.75 3.44 -17.99
CA ALA A 149 8.74 4.84 -17.56
C ALA A 149 9.92 5.61 -18.15
N LEU A 150 11.15 5.06 -18.06
CA LEU A 150 12.34 5.66 -18.66
C LEU A 150 12.24 5.78 -20.19
N LEU A 151 11.65 4.78 -20.86
CA LEU A 151 11.46 4.78 -22.30
C LEU A 151 10.48 5.88 -22.76
N ILE A 152 9.38 6.09 -22.03
CA ILE A 152 8.40 7.15 -22.33
C ILE A 152 9.05 8.53 -22.20
N THR A 153 9.99 8.66 -21.27
CA THR A 153 10.55 9.96 -20.88
C THR A 153 11.92 10.25 -21.47
N ASP A 154 12.47 9.35 -22.30
CA ASP A 154 13.88 9.37 -22.75
C ASP A 154 14.87 9.61 -21.58
N GLY A 155 14.56 9.05 -20.42
CA GLY A 155 15.36 9.18 -19.19
C GLY A 155 15.29 10.54 -18.48
N GLN A 156 14.50 11.51 -18.96
CA GLN A 156 14.38 12.85 -18.35
C GLN A 156 13.00 13.09 -17.73
N ALA A 157 12.89 13.91 -16.68
CA ALA A 157 11.57 14.18 -16.10
C ALA A 157 10.68 15.03 -17.05
N ILE A 158 9.37 14.73 -17.07
CA ILE A 158 8.38 15.48 -17.85
C ILE A 158 7.81 16.62 -17.00
N TYR A 159 8.04 17.87 -17.41
CA TYR A 159 7.55 19.08 -16.72
C TYR A 159 6.35 19.71 -17.45
N GLY A 160 5.82 20.80 -16.91
CA GLY A 160 4.78 21.61 -17.55
C GLY A 160 3.36 21.10 -17.29
N LEU A 161 3.11 20.60 -16.07
CA LEU A 161 1.77 20.17 -15.69
C LEU A 161 0.82 21.37 -15.55
N PRO A 162 -0.45 21.25 -15.93
CA PRO A 162 -1.41 22.34 -15.81
C PRO A 162 -1.80 22.56 -14.33
N GLU A 163 -2.17 23.79 -13.97
CA GLU A 163 -2.49 24.16 -12.59
C GLU A 163 -3.52 23.25 -11.89
N PRO A 164 -4.64 22.81 -12.53
CA PRO A 164 -5.58 21.90 -11.88
C PRO A 164 -4.95 20.57 -11.46
N LEU A 165 -3.97 20.07 -12.22
CA LEU A 165 -3.26 18.84 -11.88
C LEU A 165 -2.29 19.09 -10.72
N ILE A 166 -1.54 20.20 -10.75
CA ILE A 166 -0.63 20.61 -9.67
C ILE A 166 -1.40 20.79 -8.35
N TRP A 167 -2.61 21.35 -8.42
CA TRP A 167 -3.48 21.56 -7.26
C TRP A 167 -3.80 20.25 -6.52
N LEU A 168 -3.86 19.10 -7.19
CA LEU A 168 -4.05 17.81 -6.51
C LEU A 168 -2.87 17.43 -5.60
N GLY A 169 -1.67 17.90 -5.90
CA GLY A 169 -0.46 17.61 -5.12
C GLY A 169 -0.07 18.71 -4.14
N GLN A 170 -0.44 19.96 -4.43
CA GLN A 170 -0.01 21.15 -3.67
C GLN A 170 -1.16 21.92 -3.00
N GLY A 171 -2.39 21.66 -3.41
CA GLY A 171 -3.59 22.33 -2.88
C GLY A 171 -3.79 22.10 -1.39
N ARG A 172 -4.36 23.10 -0.72
CA ARG A 172 -4.60 23.09 0.73
C ARG A 172 -6.02 23.57 1.09
N PRO A 173 -7.08 22.86 0.69
CA PRO A 173 -8.42 23.19 1.14
C PRO A 173 -8.48 23.13 2.67
N PHE A 174 -9.01 24.18 3.30
CA PHE A 174 -9.09 24.32 4.77
C PHE A 174 -7.72 24.22 5.49
N GLY A 175 -6.61 24.48 4.79
CA GLY A 175 -5.26 24.38 5.34
C GLY A 175 -4.67 22.96 5.39
N ILE A 176 -5.39 21.95 4.91
CA ILE A 176 -4.95 20.54 4.91
C ILE A 176 -4.47 20.17 3.49
N PRO A 177 -3.28 19.58 3.32
CA PRO A 177 -2.81 19.15 2.01
C PRO A 177 -3.75 18.14 1.35
N VAL A 178 -4.08 18.34 0.07
CA VAL A 178 -4.94 17.42 -0.70
C VAL A 178 -4.45 15.96 -0.65
N PRO A 179 -3.15 15.64 -0.78
CA PRO A 179 -2.68 14.26 -0.66
C PRO A 179 -3.05 13.60 0.68
N ALA A 180 -3.10 14.37 1.76
CA ALA A 180 -3.49 13.88 3.09
C ALA A 180 -4.98 13.56 3.15
N ILE A 181 -5.81 14.41 2.56
CA ILE A 181 -7.25 14.18 2.45
C ILE A 181 -7.50 12.90 1.64
N VAL A 182 -6.85 12.76 0.48
CA VAL A 182 -6.96 11.57 -0.36
C VAL A 182 -6.51 10.32 0.40
N PHE A 183 -5.38 10.37 1.11
CA PHE A 183 -4.92 9.27 1.93
C PHE A 183 -5.94 8.87 3.02
N LEU A 184 -6.49 9.84 3.77
CA LEU A 184 -7.48 9.56 4.80
C LEU A 184 -8.78 8.99 4.22
N VAL A 185 -9.27 9.54 3.11
CA VAL A 185 -10.45 9.02 2.40
C VAL A 185 -10.20 7.58 1.97
N MET A 186 -9.04 7.29 1.37
CA MET A 186 -8.69 5.94 0.97
C MET A 186 -8.52 5.00 2.16
N ALA A 187 -7.95 5.46 3.28
CA ALA A 187 -7.86 4.67 4.50
C ALA A 187 -9.25 4.30 5.03
N VAL A 188 -10.21 5.23 5.03
CA VAL A 188 -11.60 4.94 5.41
C VAL A 188 -12.25 3.94 4.44
N VAL A 189 -12.17 4.20 3.13
CA VAL A 189 -12.75 3.31 2.10
C VAL A 189 -12.18 1.90 2.20
N LEU A 190 -10.87 1.78 2.35
CA LEU A 190 -10.20 0.48 2.43
C LEU A 190 -10.37 -0.19 3.80
N HIS A 191 -10.55 0.57 4.88
CA HIS A 191 -10.98 0.03 6.16
C HIS A 191 -12.39 -0.59 6.04
N LEU A 192 -13.32 0.11 5.39
CA LEU A 192 -14.66 -0.40 5.15
C LEU A 192 -14.62 -1.65 4.28
N LEU A 193 -13.83 -1.62 3.21
CA LEU A 193 -13.60 -2.75 2.31
C LEU A 193 -13.02 -3.97 3.06
N LEU A 194 -12.00 -3.77 3.91
CA LEU A 194 -11.36 -4.85 4.64
C LEU A 194 -12.27 -5.44 5.73
N SER A 195 -12.91 -4.59 6.53
CA SER A 195 -13.62 -4.99 7.75
C SER A 195 -15.05 -5.46 7.51
N TYR A 196 -15.74 -4.91 6.52
CA TYR A 196 -17.19 -5.08 6.38
C TYR A 196 -17.63 -5.77 5.08
N THR A 197 -16.72 -6.09 4.16
CA THR A 197 -17.09 -6.73 2.88
C THR A 197 -16.60 -8.17 2.77
N ARG A 198 -17.23 -8.93 1.86
CA ARG A 198 -16.78 -10.28 1.49
C ARG A 198 -15.38 -10.26 0.86
N PHE A 199 -15.03 -9.19 0.14
CA PHE A 199 -13.70 -9.03 -0.46
C PHE A 199 -12.62 -9.08 0.63
N GLY A 200 -12.71 -8.20 1.63
CA GLY A 200 -11.76 -8.16 2.74
C GLY A 200 -11.69 -9.45 3.55
N ARG A 201 -12.85 -10.03 3.89
CA ARG A 201 -12.89 -11.32 4.62
C ARG A 201 -12.25 -12.45 3.81
N HIS A 202 -12.55 -12.55 2.52
CA HIS A 202 -11.96 -13.58 1.68
C HIS A 202 -10.45 -13.37 1.50
N THR A 203 -9.96 -12.13 1.42
CA THR A 203 -8.52 -11.80 1.37
C THR A 203 -7.80 -12.42 2.57
N LEU A 204 -8.32 -12.23 3.78
CA LEU A 204 -7.73 -12.79 4.99
C LEU A 204 -7.84 -14.32 5.05
N ILE A 205 -8.97 -14.90 4.66
CA ILE A 205 -9.15 -16.36 4.68
C ILE A 205 -8.15 -17.05 3.71
N ILE A 206 -7.92 -16.46 2.54
CA ILE A 206 -6.93 -16.99 1.58
C ILE A 206 -5.52 -16.91 2.17
N GLY A 207 -5.17 -15.80 2.82
CA GLY A 207 -3.86 -15.64 3.45
C GLY A 207 -3.63 -16.57 4.63
N ASP A 208 -4.69 -16.94 5.37
CA ASP A 208 -4.59 -17.88 6.49
C ASP A 208 -4.46 -19.33 6.01
N ASN A 209 -5.34 -19.76 5.10
CA ASN A 209 -5.28 -21.10 4.51
C ASN A 209 -5.97 -21.13 3.13
N GLU A 210 -5.19 -20.99 2.06
CA GLU A 210 -5.71 -21.03 0.69
C GLU A 210 -6.44 -22.34 0.37
N ARG A 211 -5.93 -23.50 0.83
CA ARG A 211 -6.54 -24.80 0.55
C ARG A 211 -7.93 -24.89 1.21
N GLY A 212 -8.03 -24.45 2.47
CA GLY A 212 -9.30 -24.33 3.19
C GLY A 212 -10.25 -23.34 2.52
N ALA A 213 -9.75 -22.18 2.07
CA ALA A 213 -10.54 -21.18 1.36
C ALA A 213 -11.19 -21.75 0.09
N ARG A 214 -10.43 -22.52 -0.70
CA ARG A 214 -10.94 -23.19 -1.91
C ARG A 214 -12.00 -24.24 -1.58
N ALA A 215 -11.79 -25.04 -0.53
CA ALA A 215 -12.77 -26.03 -0.08
C ALA A 215 -14.10 -25.38 0.37
N MET A 216 -14.06 -24.13 0.85
CA MET A 216 -15.23 -23.35 1.22
C MET A 216 -15.85 -22.56 0.05
N GLY A 217 -15.39 -22.76 -1.19
CA GLY A 217 -15.95 -22.11 -2.39
C GLY A 217 -15.50 -20.66 -2.60
N VAL A 218 -14.44 -20.19 -1.93
CA VAL A 218 -13.89 -18.85 -2.18
C VAL A 218 -13.26 -18.81 -3.58
N PRO A 219 -13.60 -17.84 -4.45
CA PRO A 219 -13.04 -17.74 -5.80
C PRO A 219 -11.61 -17.16 -5.76
N VAL A 220 -10.66 -17.97 -5.28
CA VAL A 220 -9.27 -17.56 -5.00
C VAL A 220 -8.61 -16.88 -6.19
N ARG A 221 -8.79 -17.43 -7.40
CA ARG A 221 -8.21 -16.90 -8.63
C ARG A 221 -8.67 -15.46 -8.92
N SER A 222 -9.98 -15.23 -8.93
CA SER A 222 -10.54 -13.90 -9.19
C SER A 222 -10.15 -12.91 -8.08
N LEU A 223 -10.13 -13.36 -6.82
CA LEU A 223 -9.78 -12.49 -5.71
C LEU A 223 -8.32 -12.05 -5.77
N ARG A 224 -7.40 -12.97 -6.06
CA ARG A 224 -5.98 -12.67 -6.19
C ARG A 224 -5.72 -11.60 -7.25
N ILE A 225 -6.35 -11.73 -8.43
CA ILE A 225 -6.23 -10.71 -9.50
C ILE A 225 -6.70 -9.35 -9.00
N LYS A 226 -7.87 -9.29 -8.35
CA LYS A 226 -8.42 -8.04 -7.82
C LYS A 226 -7.56 -7.40 -6.73
N ILE A 227 -6.87 -8.20 -5.92
CA ILE A 227 -5.94 -7.72 -4.88
C ILE A 227 -4.73 -7.01 -5.53
N TYR A 228 -4.11 -7.60 -6.55
CA TYR A 228 -3.01 -6.93 -7.26
C TYR A 228 -3.47 -5.74 -8.10
N MET A 229 -4.68 -5.78 -8.68
CA MET A 229 -5.30 -4.59 -9.29
C MET A 229 -5.46 -3.44 -8.28
N LEU A 230 -5.92 -3.74 -7.06
CA LEU A 230 -6.06 -2.76 -6.00
C LEU A 230 -4.69 -2.19 -5.57
N SER A 231 -3.67 -3.04 -5.45
CA SER A 231 -2.28 -2.61 -5.20
C SER A 231 -1.78 -1.65 -6.29
N GLY A 232 -1.97 -2.02 -7.55
CA GLY A 232 -1.64 -1.18 -8.71
C GLY A 232 -2.43 0.13 -8.76
N LEU A 233 -3.72 0.12 -8.40
CA LEU A 233 -4.54 1.32 -8.31
C LEU A 233 -4.00 2.29 -7.24
N MET A 234 -3.59 1.77 -6.07
CA MET A 234 -2.98 2.58 -5.02
C MET A 234 -1.62 3.13 -5.46
N ALA A 235 -0.81 2.34 -6.17
CA ALA A 235 0.41 2.83 -6.79
C ALA A 235 0.16 3.94 -7.81
N GLY A 236 -0.86 3.79 -8.65
CA GLY A 236 -1.27 4.80 -9.62
C GLY A 236 -1.73 6.10 -8.96
N LEU A 237 -2.51 6.02 -7.89
CA LEU A 237 -2.96 7.17 -7.12
C LEU A 237 -1.80 7.88 -6.42
N ALA A 238 -0.89 7.13 -5.79
CA ALA A 238 0.31 7.69 -5.18
C ALA A 238 1.23 8.34 -6.24
N GLY A 239 1.30 7.77 -7.45
CA GLY A 239 2.04 8.30 -8.59
C GLY A 239 1.50 9.64 -9.04
N LEU A 240 0.20 9.70 -9.30
CA LEU A 240 -0.51 10.93 -9.65
C LEU A 240 -0.26 12.05 -8.63
N LEU A 241 -0.44 11.76 -7.34
CA LEU A 241 -0.24 12.76 -6.28
C LEU A 241 1.23 13.19 -6.15
N THR A 242 2.17 12.26 -6.32
CA THR A 242 3.61 12.57 -6.27
C THR A 242 4.00 13.47 -7.44
N THR A 243 3.58 13.11 -8.66
CA THR A 243 3.81 13.89 -9.88
C THR A 243 3.20 15.28 -9.79
N ALA A 244 1.96 15.39 -9.31
CA ALA A 244 1.31 16.67 -9.06
C ALA A 244 2.06 17.51 -8.00
N ARG A 245 2.57 16.87 -6.94
CA ARG A 245 3.29 17.55 -5.85
C ARG A 245 4.61 18.14 -6.33
N VAL A 246 5.40 17.34 -7.06
CA VAL A 246 6.74 17.75 -7.54
C VAL A 246 6.70 18.50 -8.88
N ASN A 247 5.51 18.67 -9.47
CA ASN A 247 5.31 19.25 -10.80
C ASN A 247 6.15 18.57 -11.89
N ALA A 248 6.30 17.25 -11.80
CA ALA A 248 7.12 16.47 -12.73
C ALA A 248 6.71 14.99 -12.78
N GLY A 249 6.61 14.45 -14.00
CA GLY A 249 6.58 13.01 -14.26
C GLY A 249 8.00 12.46 -14.21
N ASP A 250 8.49 12.11 -13.03
CA ASP A 250 9.84 11.60 -12.83
C ASP A 250 9.88 10.06 -12.95
N PRO A 251 10.61 9.49 -13.93
CA PRO A 251 10.70 8.05 -14.14
C PRO A 251 11.46 7.32 -13.04
N THR A 252 12.16 8.04 -12.14
CA THR A 252 12.88 7.49 -10.98
C THR A 252 12.14 7.68 -9.66
N ALA A 253 10.93 8.27 -9.68
CA ALA A 253 10.14 8.46 -8.47
C ALA A 253 9.83 7.14 -7.75
N GLY A 254 9.75 7.19 -6.41
CA GLY A 254 9.36 6.03 -5.61
C GLY A 254 10.37 4.88 -5.58
N MET A 255 11.65 5.11 -5.90
CA MET A 255 12.72 4.14 -5.59
C MET A 255 12.66 3.77 -4.11
N THR A 256 12.67 2.47 -3.79
CA THR A 256 12.59 1.89 -2.43
C THR A 256 11.28 2.11 -1.67
N PHE A 257 10.26 2.72 -2.30
CA PHE A 257 8.99 2.98 -1.62
C PHE A 257 8.20 1.70 -1.33
N GLU A 258 8.42 0.64 -2.10
CA GLU A 258 7.89 -0.70 -1.83
C GLU A 258 8.33 -1.22 -0.46
N LEU A 259 9.59 -1.04 -0.08
CA LEU A 259 10.10 -1.45 1.23
C LEU A 259 9.44 -0.64 2.35
N SER A 260 9.29 0.67 2.14
CA SER A 260 8.62 1.55 3.11
C SER A 260 7.14 1.18 3.28
N ALA A 261 6.45 0.88 2.19
CA ALA A 261 5.04 0.49 2.20
C ALA A 261 4.82 -0.87 2.90
N ILE A 262 5.67 -1.86 2.60
CA ILE A 262 5.66 -3.18 3.26
C ILE A 262 5.97 -3.02 4.75
N THR A 263 6.99 -2.24 5.10
CA THR A 263 7.38 -1.96 6.49
C THR A 263 6.24 -1.30 7.26
N ALA A 264 5.60 -0.27 6.68
CA ALA A 264 4.44 0.39 7.28
C ALA A 264 3.29 -0.58 7.54
N ALA A 265 2.97 -1.46 6.59
CA ALA A 265 1.91 -2.46 6.75
C ALA A 265 2.25 -3.47 7.87
N ILE A 266 3.50 -3.94 7.94
CA ILE A 266 3.96 -4.94 8.93
C ILE A 266 4.04 -4.35 10.34
N ILE A 267 4.67 -3.17 10.51
CA ILE A 267 4.70 -2.46 11.80
C ILE A 267 3.27 -2.15 12.26
N GLY A 268 2.39 -1.81 11.32
CA GLY A 268 0.97 -1.63 11.56
C GLY A 268 0.24 -2.89 12.04
N GLY A 269 0.86 -4.06 11.96
CA GLY A 269 0.32 -5.31 12.47
C GLY A 269 -0.28 -6.24 11.41
N THR A 270 -0.03 -5.96 10.13
CA THR A 270 -0.30 -6.93 9.04
C THR A 270 0.73 -8.05 9.11
N ASN A 271 0.26 -9.30 9.14
CA ASN A 271 1.14 -10.46 9.20
C ASN A 271 1.76 -10.71 7.83
N LEU A 272 3.09 -10.76 7.75
CA LEU A 272 3.84 -11.02 6.51
C LEU A 272 3.42 -12.33 5.84
N PHE A 273 3.00 -13.32 6.63
CA PHE A 273 2.54 -14.62 6.13
C PHE A 273 1.03 -14.70 5.84
N GLY A 274 0.32 -13.56 5.88
CA GLY A 274 -1.11 -13.48 5.59
C GLY A 274 -2.03 -13.79 6.77
N GLY A 275 -3.34 -13.75 6.50
CA GLY A 275 -4.38 -14.12 7.46
C GLY A 275 -4.77 -13.04 8.46
N ARG A 276 -3.94 -11.98 8.63
CA ARG A 276 -4.22 -10.86 9.53
C ARG A 276 -3.75 -9.55 8.92
N ALA A 277 -4.63 -8.53 8.93
CA ALA A 277 -4.33 -7.21 8.41
C ALA A 277 -5.14 -6.14 9.16
N THR A 278 -4.62 -4.92 9.25
CA THR A 278 -5.34 -3.78 9.83
C THR A 278 -4.99 -2.48 9.12
N ILE A 279 -6.02 -1.78 8.63
CA ILE A 279 -5.86 -0.50 7.94
C ILE A 279 -5.47 0.60 8.94
N LEU A 280 -6.08 0.65 10.13
CA LEU A 280 -5.72 1.63 11.16
C LEU A 280 -4.27 1.48 11.61
N GLY A 281 -3.80 0.25 11.79
CA GLY A 281 -2.40 0.01 12.09
C GLY A 281 -1.49 0.40 10.92
N THR A 282 -1.89 0.14 9.67
CA THR A 282 -1.15 0.57 8.48
C THR A 282 -0.99 2.09 8.42
N VAL A 283 -2.03 2.85 8.81
CA VAL A 283 -1.95 4.32 8.90
C VAL A 283 -0.90 4.75 9.94
N ILE A 284 -0.85 4.10 11.10
CA ILE A 284 0.19 4.37 12.11
C ILE A 284 1.58 3.98 11.61
N GLY A 285 1.72 2.84 10.94
CA GLY A 285 2.97 2.43 10.30
C GLY A 285 3.43 3.44 9.24
N ALA A 286 2.51 4.00 8.44
CA ALA A 286 2.82 5.05 7.48
C ALA A 286 3.22 6.38 8.14
N LEU A 287 2.64 6.71 9.31
CA LEU A 287 3.08 7.83 10.13
C LEU A 287 4.50 7.61 10.66
N ILE A 288 4.81 6.41 11.15
CA ILE A 288 6.17 6.04 11.58
C ILE A 288 7.17 6.23 10.43
N MET A 289 6.86 5.71 9.24
CA MET A 289 7.73 5.85 8.07
C MET A 289 7.86 7.31 7.62
N GLY A 290 6.77 8.08 7.65
CA GLY A 290 6.80 9.50 7.28
C GLY A 290 7.60 10.35 8.26
N VAL A 291 7.44 10.14 9.57
CA VAL A 291 8.25 10.81 10.61
C VAL A 291 9.72 10.42 10.49
N LEU A 292 10.03 9.15 10.22
CA LEU A 292 11.41 8.70 10.05
C LEU A 292 12.07 9.34 8.83
N GLN A 293 11.44 9.28 7.65
CA GLN A 293 12.02 9.84 6.43
C GLN A 293 12.14 11.37 6.50
N ASN A 294 11.08 12.04 6.97
CA ASN A 294 11.10 13.49 7.13
C ASN A 294 12.10 13.93 8.23
N GLY A 295 12.18 13.21 9.35
CA GLY A 295 13.12 13.51 10.43
C GLY A 295 14.56 13.40 10.00
N LEU A 296 14.93 12.33 9.28
CA LEU A 296 16.28 12.18 8.71
C LEU A 296 16.59 13.30 7.70
N ASN A 297 15.61 13.66 6.85
CA ASN A 297 15.76 14.78 5.92
C ASN A 297 15.95 16.11 6.66
N LEU A 298 15.17 16.35 7.73
CA LEU A 298 15.24 17.57 8.54
C LEU A 298 16.59 17.73 9.26
N LEU A 299 17.23 16.60 9.59
CA LEU A 299 18.58 16.55 10.14
C LEU A 299 19.68 16.64 9.06
N ALA A 300 19.29 16.90 7.80
CA ALA A 300 20.18 16.92 6.63
C ALA A 300 20.99 15.63 6.45
N ILE A 301 20.44 14.49 6.89
CA ILE A 301 21.07 13.19 6.74
C ILE A 301 20.91 12.73 5.29
N PRO A 302 22.01 12.33 4.62
CA PRO A 302 21.97 11.86 3.24
C PRO A 302 20.96 10.71 3.00
N SER A 303 20.38 10.65 1.79
CA SER A 303 19.33 9.69 1.43
C SER A 303 19.74 8.22 1.60
N PHE A 304 21.01 7.87 1.36
CA PHE A 304 21.49 6.49 1.52
C PHE A 304 21.36 5.97 2.96
N TRP A 305 21.46 6.83 3.98
CA TRP A 305 21.18 6.43 5.37
C TRP A 305 19.70 6.17 5.63
N GLN A 306 18.82 6.82 4.86
CA GLN A 306 17.38 6.56 4.93
C GLN A 306 17.09 5.16 4.39
N GLU A 307 17.72 4.76 3.29
CA GLU A 307 17.58 3.39 2.74
C GLU A 307 18.09 2.33 3.72
N ILE A 308 19.26 2.55 4.33
CA ILE A 308 19.80 1.67 5.39
C ILE A 308 18.79 1.56 6.54
N SER A 309 18.26 2.70 7.00
CA SER A 309 17.29 2.75 8.10
C SER A 309 16.01 1.98 7.77
N ILE A 310 15.45 2.16 6.57
CA ILE A 310 14.27 1.45 6.10
C ILE A 310 14.51 -0.07 6.12
N GLY A 311 15.66 -0.52 5.60
CA GLY A 311 16.04 -1.93 5.59
C GLY A 311 16.17 -2.53 7.00
N VAL A 312 16.87 -1.82 7.90
CA VAL A 312 17.02 -2.23 9.30
C VAL A 312 15.66 -2.31 10.00
N VAL A 313 14.81 -1.30 9.82
CA VAL A 313 13.48 -1.24 10.43
C VAL A 313 12.59 -2.36 9.90
N LEU A 314 12.63 -2.68 8.61
CA LEU A 314 11.90 -3.81 8.03
C LEU A 314 12.31 -5.14 8.68
N VAL A 315 13.62 -5.42 8.72
CA VAL A 315 14.14 -6.66 9.32
C VAL A 315 13.77 -6.74 10.79
N ALA A 316 13.92 -5.65 11.55
CA ALA A 316 13.54 -5.58 12.95
C ALA A 316 12.04 -5.82 13.14
N ALA A 317 11.19 -5.20 12.32
CA ALA A 317 9.73 -5.37 12.40
C ALA A 317 9.31 -6.83 12.16
N VAL A 318 9.88 -7.47 11.14
CA VAL A 318 9.61 -8.88 10.82
C VAL A 318 10.15 -9.80 11.92
N TRP A 319 11.37 -9.56 12.40
CA TRP A 319 11.99 -10.36 13.46
C TRP A 319 11.19 -10.32 14.76
N LEU A 320 10.76 -9.13 15.18
CA LEU A 320 9.91 -8.94 16.38
C LEU A 320 8.55 -9.62 16.22
N ASP A 321 7.94 -9.54 15.03
CA ASP A 321 6.67 -10.22 14.75
C ASP A 321 6.80 -11.75 14.84
N GLN A 322 7.90 -12.30 14.31
CA GLN A 322 8.18 -13.75 14.41
C GLN A 322 8.45 -14.20 15.84
N PHE A 323 9.26 -13.44 16.58
CA PHE A 323 9.59 -13.75 17.96
C PHE A 323 8.35 -13.75 18.86
N ALA A 324 7.50 -12.73 18.73
CA ALA A 324 6.25 -12.63 19.49
C ALA A 324 5.25 -13.76 19.16
N LYS A 325 5.31 -14.34 17.96
CA LYS A 325 4.48 -15.49 17.58
C LYS A 325 4.96 -16.78 18.23
N ARG A 326 6.27 -17.05 18.21
CA ARG A 326 6.88 -18.25 18.82
C ARG A 326 6.64 -18.35 20.32
N GLN A 327 6.47 -17.22 21.03
CA GLN A 327 6.14 -17.22 22.46
C GLN A 327 4.68 -17.56 22.77
N LYS A 328 3.79 -17.50 21.76
CA LYS A 328 2.36 -17.81 21.91
C LYS A 328 2.00 -19.24 21.47
N GLU A 329 2.94 -19.93 20.82
CA GLU A 329 2.89 -21.35 20.43
C GLU A 329 3.59 -22.19 21.50
#